data_AF-E3RQX6-F1
#
_entry.id   AF-E3RQX6-F1
#
_cell.length_a   1.000
_cell.length_b   1.000
_cell.length_c   1.000
_cell.angle_alpha   90.00
_cell.angle_beta   90.00
_cell.angle_gamma   90.00
#
_symmetry.space_group_name_H-M   'P 1'
#
loop_
_entity.id
_entity.type
_entity.pdbx_description
1 polymer ?
#
loop_
_entity_poly.entity_id
_entity_poly.type
_entity_poly.pdbx_seq_one_letter_code
_entity_poly.pdbx_strand_id
1 'polypeptide(L)'
;MSKPSIECQYFEHVPEHSVAACRECRYAVWPDQIEGHLQKQHKVSYKEAEAVGQQVRSWAGLVQYPSELEVPTGAPKPVRQLPVKK
;
A
#
# COMPACT_ATOMS: atom_id res chain seq x y z
N MET A 1 -2.35 23.06 -13.32
CA MET A 1 -1.81 21.79 -12.80
C MET A 1 -2.36 21.61 -11.39
N SER A 2 -3.21 20.61 -11.18
CA SER A 2 -3.86 20.36 -9.89
C SER A 2 -2.81 19.98 -8.85
N LYS A 3 -2.91 20.56 -7.64
CA LYS A 3 -2.08 20.17 -6.49
C LYS A 3 -2.16 18.65 -6.31
N PRO A 4 -1.04 17.93 -6.10
CA PRO A 4 -1.12 16.53 -5.75
C PRO A 4 -1.90 16.41 -4.44
N SER A 5 -2.97 15.63 -4.47
CA SER A 5 -3.79 15.32 -3.30
C SER A 5 -2.91 14.79 -2.16
N ILE A 6 -3.30 15.05 -0.92
CA ILE A 6 -2.45 14.80 0.26
C ILE A 6 -2.02 13.33 0.37
N GLU A 7 -2.89 12.41 -0.06
CA GLU A 7 -2.64 10.98 -0.02
C GLU A 7 -1.52 10.54 -0.97
N CYS A 8 -1.39 11.21 -2.12
CA CYS A 8 -0.34 10.93 -3.11
C CYS A 8 1.05 11.38 -2.64
N GLN A 9 1.14 12.16 -1.54
CA GLN A 9 2.41 12.54 -0.93
C GLN A 9 2.97 11.39 -0.08
N TYR A 10 2.10 10.63 0.57
CA TYR A 10 2.47 9.54 1.47
C TYR A 10 2.46 8.18 0.79
N PHE A 11 1.48 7.93 -0.06
CA PHE A 11 1.23 6.62 -0.66
C PHE A 11 1.25 6.67 -2.18
N GLU A 12 1.58 5.53 -2.77
CA GLU A 12 1.34 5.22 -4.17
C GLU A 12 0.34 4.06 -4.25
N HIS A 13 -0.61 4.15 -5.16
CA HIS A 13 -1.49 3.03 -5.47
C HIS A 13 -0.74 2.08 -6.43
N VAL A 14 -0.65 0.80 -6.06
CA VAL A 14 -0.04 -0.25 -6.87
C VAL A 14 -1.16 -1.12 -7.45
N PRO A 15 -1.73 -0.76 -8.61
CA PRO A 15 -2.95 -1.38 -9.14
C PRO A 15 -2.76 -2.85 -9.53
N GLU A 16 -1.54 -3.26 -9.91
CA GLU A 16 -1.21 -4.66 -10.21
C GLU A 16 -1.40 -5.61 -9.02
N HIS A 17 -1.39 -5.04 -7.81
CA HIS A 17 -1.51 -5.77 -6.55
C HIS A 17 -2.66 -5.25 -5.69
N SER A 18 -3.42 -4.25 -6.16
CA SER A 18 -4.54 -3.65 -5.45
C SER A 18 -4.20 -3.15 -4.04
N VAL A 19 -2.97 -2.65 -3.83
CA VAL A 19 -2.46 -2.20 -2.51
C VAL A 19 -1.94 -0.76 -2.53
N ALA A 20 -1.90 -0.13 -1.36
CA ALA A 20 -1.25 1.15 -1.14
C ALA A 20 0.17 0.88 -0.61
N ALA A 21 1.19 1.48 -1.23
CA ALA A 21 2.56 1.40 -0.77
C ALA A 21 3.03 2.76 -0.26
N CYS A 22 3.64 2.79 0.92
CA CYS A 22 4.25 3.99 1.47
C CYS A 22 5.45 4.39 0.61
N ARG A 23 5.50 5.66 0.18
CA ARG A 23 6.57 6.17 -0.68
C ARG A 23 7.91 6.27 0.03
N GLU A 24 7.91 6.52 1.34
CA GLU A 24 9.12 6.72 2.13
C GLU A 24 9.79 5.38 2.49
N CYS A 25 9.03 4.44 3.06
CA CYS A 25 9.59 3.17 3.54
C CYS A 25 9.31 1.98 2.62
N ARG A 26 8.57 2.17 1.51
CA ARG A 26 8.21 1.11 0.54
C ARG A 26 7.45 -0.07 1.15
N TYR A 27 6.81 0.15 2.29
CA TYR A 27 5.97 -0.85 2.96
C TYR A 27 4.55 -0.80 2.39
N ALA A 28 3.99 -1.96 2.04
CA ALA A 28 2.59 -2.09 1.64
C ALA A 28 1.68 -2.05 2.86
N VAL A 29 0.66 -1.18 2.83
CA VAL A 29 -0.20 -0.87 3.99
C VAL A 29 -1.65 -1.15 3.65
N TRP A 30 -2.33 -1.86 4.55
CA TRP A 30 -3.77 -2.05 4.47
C TRP A 30 -4.51 -0.76 4.84
N PRO A 31 -5.69 -0.48 4.26
CA PRO A 31 -6.39 0.79 4.52
C PRO A 31 -6.74 1.05 6.00
N ASP A 32 -7.01 0.01 6.79
CA ASP A 32 -7.24 0.13 8.23
C ASP A 32 -5.97 0.47 9.03
N GLN A 33 -4.79 0.23 8.44
CA GLN A 33 -3.49 0.42 9.10
C GLN A 33 -2.81 1.75 8.76
N ILE A 34 -3.38 2.55 7.87
CA ILE A 34 -2.74 3.78 7.35
C ILE A 34 -2.46 4.78 8.46
N GLU A 35 -3.44 5.08 9.30
CA GLU A 35 -3.29 6.05 10.38
C GLU A 35 -2.24 5.59 11.39
N GLY A 36 -2.27 4.31 11.73
CA GLY A 36 -1.31 3.71 12.65
C GLY A 36 0.11 3.71 12.07
N HIS A 37 0.25 3.43 10.77
CA HIS A 37 1.53 3.46 10.06
C HIS A 37 2.13 4.86 10.05
N LEU A 38 1.37 5.86 9.61
CA LEU A 38 1.81 7.26 9.54
C LEU A 38 2.20 7.81 10.92
N GLN A 39 1.43 7.53 11.96
CA GLN A 39 1.74 8.00 13.31
C GLN A 39 2.95 7.30 13.92
N LYS A 40 3.07 5.97 13.78
CA LYS A 40 4.13 5.22 14.45
C LYS A 40 5.47 5.33 13.73
N GLN A 41 5.47 5.21 12.40
CA GLN A 41 6.68 5.14 11.58
C GLN A 41 7.15 6.51 11.11
N HIS A 42 6.22 7.39 10.74
CA HIS A 42 6.53 8.69 10.15
C HIS A 42 6.21 9.89 11.05
N LYS A 43 5.72 9.63 12.28
CA LYS A 43 5.39 10.65 13.30
C LYS A 43 4.44 11.75 12.81
N VAL A 44 3.60 11.42 11.82
CA VAL A 44 2.56 12.33 11.29
C VAL A 44 1.49 12.55 12.35
N SER A 45 0.92 13.76 12.37
CA SER A 45 -0.14 14.10 13.32
C SER A 45 -1.39 13.23 13.08
N TYR A 46 -2.14 12.92 14.14
CA TYR A 46 -3.37 12.12 14.03
C TYR A 46 -4.35 12.70 13.00
N LYS A 47 -4.57 14.02 13.03
CA LYS A 47 -5.52 14.71 12.14
C LYS A 47 -5.13 14.58 10.66
N GLU A 48 -3.84 14.70 10.37
CA GLU A 48 -3.32 14.55 9.02
C GLU A 48 -3.36 13.08 8.57
N ALA A 49 -2.99 12.15 9.46
CA ALA A 49 -3.05 10.72 9.19
C ALA A 49 -4.49 10.25 8.90
N GLU A 50 -5.48 10.72 9.66
CA GLU A 50 -6.90 10.46 9.44
C GLU A 50 -7.37 10.98 8.07
N ALA A 51 -7.00 12.22 7.72
CA ALA A 51 -7.34 12.79 6.42
C ALA A 51 -6.74 11.98 5.26
N VAL A 52 -5.47 11.57 5.38
CA VAL A 52 -4.82 10.70 4.40
C VAL A 52 -5.51 9.33 4.32
N GLY A 53 -5.84 8.71 5.47
CA GLY A 53 -6.52 7.42 5.53
C GLY A 53 -7.89 7.43 4.83
N GLN A 54 -8.70 8.46 5.05
CA GLN A 54 -10.00 8.61 4.37
C GLN A 54 -9.86 8.71 2.85
N GLN A 55 -8.84 9.45 2.38
CA GLN A 55 -8.60 9.62 0.95
C GLN A 55 -8.10 8.33 0.30
N VAL A 56 -7.17 7.60 0.94
CA VAL A 56 -6.68 6.31 0.42
C VAL A 56 -7.78 5.26 0.37
N ARG A 57 -8.65 5.19 1.39
CA ARG A 57 -9.82 4.27 1.39
C ARG A 57 -10.76 4.50 0.21
N SER A 58 -10.78 5.71 -0.34
CA SER A 58 -11.62 6.08 -1.48
C SER A 58 -11.00 5.71 -2.84
N TRP A 59 -9.78 5.14 -2.86
CA TRP A 59 -9.14 4.71 -4.10
C TRP A 59 -9.85 3.51 -4.73
N ALA A 60 -10.20 3.65 -6.00
CA ALA A 60 -10.80 2.58 -6.77
C ALA A 60 -9.80 1.44 -6.99
N GLY A 61 -10.24 0.20 -6.76
CA GLY A 61 -9.42 -1.00 -6.95
C GLY A 61 -8.49 -1.34 -5.80
N LEU A 62 -8.56 -0.61 -4.68
CA LEU A 62 -7.79 -0.92 -3.47
C LEU A 62 -8.50 -2.02 -2.66
N VAL A 63 -7.76 -3.08 -2.31
CA VAL A 63 -8.22 -4.13 -1.41
C VAL A 63 -8.33 -3.57 0.01
N GLN A 64 -9.50 -3.75 0.64
CA GLN A 64 -9.77 -3.21 1.97
C GLN A 64 -9.29 -4.14 3.08
N TYR A 65 -9.43 -5.45 2.87
CA TYR A 65 -9.05 -6.46 3.85
C TYR A 65 -8.01 -7.44 3.28
N PRO A 66 -7.03 -7.89 4.09
CA PRO A 66 -6.02 -8.85 3.65
C PRO A 66 -6.61 -10.15 3.06
N SER A 67 -7.78 -10.56 3.57
CA SER A 67 -8.49 -11.77 3.13
C SER A 67 -9.04 -11.69 1.71
N GLU A 68 -9.20 -10.49 1.16
CA GLU A 68 -9.68 -10.26 -0.21
C GLU A 68 -8.52 -10.20 -1.22
N LEU A 69 -7.26 -10.24 -0.74
CA LEU A 69 -6.10 -10.24 -1.62
C LEU A 69 -6.02 -11.57 -2.37
N GLU A 70 -6.18 -11.51 -3.68
CA GLU A 70 -5.95 -12.65 -4.56
C GLU A 70 -4.44 -12.91 -4.69
N VAL A 71 -3.97 -14.00 -4.07
CA VAL A 71 -2.57 -14.43 -4.20
C VAL A 71 -2.42 -15.22 -5.50
N PRO A 72 -1.53 -14.80 -6.44
CA PRO A 72 -1.29 -15.54 -7.66
C PRO A 72 -0.83 -16.97 -7.34
N THR A 73 -1.59 -17.96 -7.80
CA THR A 73 -1.32 -19.39 -7.55
C THR A 73 -0.26 -19.97 -8.50
N GLY A 74 0.19 -19.19 -9.48
CA GLY A 74 1.21 -19.60 -10.44
C GLY A 74 2.60 -19.59 -9.82
N ALA A 75 3.34 -20.70 -9.95
CA ALA A 75 4.76 -20.71 -9.60
C ALA A 75 5.48 -19.63 -10.42
N PRO A 76 6.25 -18.73 -9.79
CA PRO A 76 7.05 -17.78 -10.55
C PRO A 76 7.97 -18.56 -11.48
N LYS A 77 8.13 -18.09 -12.71
CA LYS A 77 9.10 -18.70 -13.64
C LYS A 77 10.45 -18.78 -12.91
N PRO A 78 11.15 -19.93 -12.99
CA PRO A 78 12.42 -20.08 -12.30
C PRO A 78 13.35 -18.93 -12.65
N VAL A 79 13.82 -18.22 -11.63
CA VAL A 79 14.88 -17.22 -11.81
C VAL A 79 16.15 -18.01 -12.07
N ARG A 80 16.75 -17.86 -13.26
CA ARG A 80 17.87 -18.69 -13.74
C ARG A 80 19.06 -18.77 -12.77
N GLN A 81 19.25 -17.76 -11.93
CA GLN A 81 20.36 -17.65 -11.00
C GLN A 81 20.05 -18.21 -9.59
N LEU A 82 18.81 -18.64 -9.33
CA LEU A 82 18.42 -19.22 -8.05
C LEU A 82 18.31 -20.75 -8.17
N PRO A 83 18.86 -21.51 -7.19
CA PRO A 83 18.71 -22.96 -7.18
C PRO A 83 17.23 -23.32 -6.97
N VAL A 84 16.68 -24.14 -7.87
CA VAL A 84 15.39 -24.79 -7.65
C VAL A 84 15.56 -25.87 -6.59
N LYS A 85 14.99 -25.65 -5.40
CA LYS A 85 14.87 -26.72 -4.40
C LYS A 85 13.91 -27.76 -4.94
N LYS A 86 14.38 -29.01 -5.05
CA LYS A 86 13.57 -30.19 -5.33
C LYS A 86 12.66 -30.50 -4.16
#